data_AF-A0A2H0WQH2-F1
#
_entry.id   AF-A0A2H0WQH2-F1
#
_cell.length_a   1.000
_cell.length_b   1.000
_cell.length_c   1.000
_cell.angle_alpha   90.00
_cell.angle_beta   90.00
_cell.angle_gamma   90.00
#
_symmetry.space_group_name_H-M   'P 1'
#
loop_
_entity.id
_entity.type
_entity.pdbx_description
1 polymer ?
#
loop_
_entity_poly.entity_id
_entity_poly.type
_entity_poly.pdbx_seq_one_letter_code
_entity_poly.pdbx_strand_id
1 'polypeptide(L)' 'MKKKSKAKYIPFEKLHREWMRDPEHRRAYEDLEPEFQIARALIDARVKRKITSAEIAEKVGTKEL' A
#
# COMPACT_ATOMS: atom_id res chain seq x y z
N MET A 1 -37.64 -15.36 -8.72
CA MET A 1 -36.25 -14.96 -9.01
C MET A 1 -35.33 -15.59 -7.96
N LYS A 2 -34.44 -16.52 -8.36
CA LYS A 2 -33.60 -17.29 -7.43
C LYS A 2 -32.53 -16.35 -6.82
N LYS A 3 -32.49 -16.25 -5.48
CA LYS A 3 -31.52 -15.44 -4.73
C LYS A 3 -30.10 -15.95 -5.02
N LYS A 4 -29.26 -15.16 -5.69
CA LYS A 4 -27.85 -15.47 -5.91
C LYS A 4 -27.14 -15.53 -4.54
N SER A 5 -26.43 -16.63 -4.27
CA SER A 5 -25.67 -16.84 -3.03
C SER A 5 -24.69 -15.69 -2.80
N LYS A 6 -24.67 -15.12 -1.60
CA LYS A 6 -23.68 -14.12 -1.19
C LYS A 6 -22.28 -14.71 -1.37
N ALA A 7 -21.47 -14.13 -2.26
CA ALA A 7 -20.08 -14.53 -2.42
C ALA A 7 -19.37 -14.46 -1.06
N LYS A 8 -18.64 -15.52 -0.70
CA LYS A 8 -17.95 -15.63 0.59
C LYS A 8 -16.65 -14.82 0.49
N TYR A 9 -16.66 -13.56 0.91
CA TYR A 9 -15.45 -12.73 0.92
C TYR A 9 -14.50 -13.19 2.02
N ILE A 10 -13.20 -13.23 1.71
CA ILE A 10 -12.14 -13.50 2.68
C ILE A 10 -11.56 -12.14 3.11
N PRO A 11 -11.50 -11.82 4.42
CA PRO A 11 -10.83 -10.61 4.88
C PRO A 11 -9.37 -10.58 4.44
N PHE A 12 -8.90 -9.44 3.93
CA PHE A 12 -7.50 -9.28 3.48
C PHE A 12 -6.51 -9.68 4.58
N GLU A 13 -6.74 -9.28 5.82
CA GLU A 13 -5.87 -9.65 6.94
C GLU A 13 -5.75 -11.16 7.14
N LYS A 14 -6.83 -11.91 6.89
CA LYS A 14 -6.80 -13.37 6.99
C LYS A 14 -5.93 -13.95 5.87
N LEU A 15 -6.12 -13.48 4.64
CA LEU A 15 -5.35 -13.91 3.48
C LEU A 15 -3.85 -13.58 3.65
N HIS A 16 -3.54 -12.35 4.08
CA HIS A 16 -2.17 -11.93 4.29
C HIS A 16 -1.49 -12.74 5.40
N ARG A 17 -2.18 -13.01 6.53
CA ARG A 17 -1.64 -13.90 7.57
C ARG A 17 -1.35 -15.32 7.06
N GLU A 18 -2.17 -15.84 6.14
CA GLU A 18 -1.93 -17.14 5.52
C GLU A 18 -0.71 -17.10 4.60
N TRP A 19 -0.55 -16.06 3.77
CA TRP A 19 0.62 -15.89 2.90
C TRP A 19 1.92 -15.66 3.67
N MET A 20 1.90 -14.96 4.79
CA MET A 20 3.08 -14.74 5.64
C MET A 20 3.61 -16.02 6.31
N ARG A 21 2.91 -17.16 6.19
CA ARG A 21 3.42 -18.47 6.60
C ARG A 21 4.37 -19.09 5.58
N ASP A 22 4.26 -18.69 4.32
CA ASP A 22 5.19 -19.11 3.27
C ASP A 22 6.50 -18.32 3.43
N PRO A 23 7.65 -19.00 3.64
CA PRO A 23 8.93 -18.34 3.82
C PRO A 23 9.38 -17.55 2.59
N GLU A 24 9.04 -17.97 1.37
CA GLU A 24 9.41 -17.24 0.15
C GLU A 24 8.60 -15.95 0.03
N HIS A 25 7.29 -16.02 0.29
CA HIS A 25 6.43 -14.84 0.33
C HIS A 25 6.87 -13.84 1.41
N ARG A 26 7.15 -14.34 2.63
CA ARG A 26 7.59 -13.50 3.74
C ARG A 26 8.86 -12.75 3.38
N ARG A 27 9.86 -13.46 2.84
CA ARG A 27 11.14 -12.85 2.45
C ARG A 27 10.93 -11.76 1.41
N ALA A 28 10.17 -12.03 0.36
CA ALA A 28 9.88 -11.02 -0.67
C ALA A 28 9.10 -9.82 -0.10
N TYR A 29 8.21 -10.03 0.87
CA TYR A 29 7.50 -8.96 1.55
C TYR A 29 8.43 -8.09 2.42
N GLU A 30 9.33 -8.73 3.17
CA GLU A 30 10.34 -8.07 4.01
C GLU A 30 11.37 -7.32 3.17
N ASP A 31 11.79 -7.87 2.04
CA ASP A 31 12.74 -7.24 1.10
C ASP A 31 12.19 -5.92 0.52
N LEU A 32 10.86 -5.77 0.43
CA LEU A 32 10.19 -4.54 -0.04
C LEU A 32 9.92 -3.50 1.07
N GLU A 33 10.09 -3.89 2.34
CA GLU A 33 9.77 -3.03 3.49
C GLU A 33 10.54 -1.70 3.46
N PRO A 34 11.85 -1.63 3.10
CA PRO A 34 12.58 -0.37 3.02
C PRO A 34 11.94 0.65 2.05
N GLU A 35 11.55 0.20 0.85
CA GLU A 35 10.90 1.05 -0.15
C GLU A 35 9.53 1.53 0.34
N PHE A 36 8.75 0.65 0.96
CA PHE A 36 7.46 1.01 1.53
C PHE A 36 7.58 1.99 2.70
N GLN A 37 8.65 1.91 3.50
CA GLN A 37 8.91 2.89 4.56
C GLN A 37 9.13 4.29 3.98
N ILE A 38 9.92 4.40 2.91
CA ILE A 38 10.14 5.69 2.23
C ILE A 38 8.81 6.21 1.65
N ALA A 39 8.04 5.35 0.98
CA ALA A 39 6.75 5.73 0.42
C ALA A 39 5.77 6.21 1.51
N ARG A 40 5.69 5.51 2.65
CA ARG A 40 4.87 5.92 3.79
C ARG A 40 5.30 7.26 4.36
N ALA A 41 6.61 7.47 4.55
CA ALA A 41 7.13 8.73 5.05
C ALA A 41 6.79 9.91 4.11
N LEU A 42 6.86 9.70 2.79
CA LEU A 42 6.48 10.70 1.80
C LEU A 42 4.98 11.02 1.85
N ILE A 43 4.13 9.98 1.93
CA ILE A 43 2.67 10.13 2.05
C ILE A 43 2.33 10.88 3.34
N ASP A 44 2.95 10.52 4.47
CA ASP A 44 2.71 11.18 5.75
C ASP A 44 3.15 12.64 5.73
N ALA A 45 4.32 12.93 5.15
CA ALA A 45 4.80 14.31 4.98
C ALA A 45 3.82 15.14 4.13
N ARG A 46 3.26 14.54 3.09
CA ARG A 46 2.26 15.16 2.22
C ARG A 46 0.96 15.46 2.97
N VAL A 47 0.41 14.46 3.67
CA VAL A 47 -0.82 14.60 4.46
C VAL A 47 -0.65 15.67 5.54
N LYS A 48 0.45 15.65 6.29
CA LYS A 48 0.75 16.63 7.35
C LYS A 48 0.82 18.05 6.83
N ARG A 49 1.38 18.24 5.64
CA ARG A 49 1.52 19.58 5.04
C ARG A 49 0.31 20.01 4.22
N LYS A 50 -0.69 19.14 4.01
CA LYS A 50 -1.83 19.35 3.09
C LYS A 50 -1.38 19.75 1.67
N ILE A 51 -0.19 19.29 1.27
CA ILE A 51 0.41 19.63 -0.02
C ILE A 51 -0.11 18.65 -1.08
N THR A 52 -0.47 19.16 -2.24
CA THR A 52 -0.91 18.39 -3.40
C THR A 52 0.28 17.84 -4.19
N SER A 53 0.01 16.86 -5.05
CA SER A 53 0.96 16.23 -5.98
C SER A 53 1.76 17.27 -6.77
N ALA A 54 1.03 18.26 -7.31
CA ALA A 54 1.59 19.34 -8.10
C ALA A 54 2.57 20.20 -7.29
N GLU A 55 2.24 20.51 -6.04
CA GLU A 55 3.09 21.33 -5.17
C GLU A 55 4.35 20.57 -4.69
N ILE A 56 4.30 19.24 -4.57
CA ILE A 56 5.53 18.45 -4.32
C ILE A 56 6.39 18.45 -5.58
N ALA A 57 5.80 18.20 -6.75
CA ALA A 57 6.50 18.21 -8.03
C ALA A 57 7.24 19.53 -8.27
N GLU A 58 6.59 20.67 -7.98
CA GLU A 58 7.19 22.01 -8.04
C GLU A 58 8.39 22.17 -7.09
N LYS A 59 8.30 21.65 -5.85
CA LYS A 59 9.38 21.77 -4.85
C LYS A 59 10.57 20.85 -5.11
N VAL A 60 10.34 19.67 -5.69
CA VAL A 60 11.38 18.68 -5.98
C VAL A 60 11.95 18.88 -7.39
N GLY A 61 11.33 19.71 -8.22
CA GLY A 61 11.76 19.97 -9.60
C GLY A 61 11.43 18.82 -10.54
N THR A 62 10.39 18.04 -10.23
CA THR A 62 9.90 16.95 -11.09
C THR A 62 8.62 17.40 -11.79
N LYS A 63 8.32 16.85 -12.98
CA LYS A 63 7.12 17.25 -13.74
C LYS A 63 5.84 16.59 -13.25
N GLU A 64 5.91 15.41 -12.64
CA GLU A 64 4.76 14.66 -12.13
C GLU A 64 5.11 13.85 -10.88
N LEU A 65 4.20 13.85 -9.90
CA LEU A 65 4.12 12.98 -8.71
C LEU A 65 2.66 12.74 -8.32
#